data_AF-A0AAD4CNI5-F1
#
_entry.id   AF-A0AAD4CNI5-F1
#
_cell.length_a   1.000
_cell.length_b   1.000
_cell.length_c   1.000
_cell.angle_alpha   90.00
_cell.angle_beta   90.00
_cell.angle_gamma   90.00
#
_symmetry.space_group_name_H-M   'P 1'
#
loop_
_entity.id
_entity.type
_entity.pdbx_description
1 polymer ?
#
loop_
_entity_poly.entity_id
_entity_poly.type
_entity_poly.pdbx_seq_one_letter_code
_entity_poly.pdbx_strand_id
1 'polypeptide(L)'
;MLTTLPAELLLSIAGYFDSHTDIVRLASCCRAFYPLLLPKVFTSLDLIEHRNGHLSHLVHTLACRPELAQEVRTFRVFLGCRPTSGGRYEQEVILPVLKSTLGPDDNLSVWDGELQDREHNDAWNVLLLALLPNLEELVLQVHEFSDYTLEWVARIAETESSGLSKLRHLTVVCSDLDDGLSSSHFLPILRLPSLRSFCGHMICDGSSYDEEYAEDETFDAASYVPDNVRYSNITHIHLNSSCSQRGFADLIGAPKSLKSFIFEHSYNPNYTDGDAMYASRYYPPLQRHRETLQSLTLTDECTNDYAAYQSHDYDYVGSFARFSALKELRLQICHILDWDRGWSDLNKTSRNKFKDILPISLERLILDDLETEHTTGLAEAFKGLLLGGKYRCPNLTYLEVKGNWMHVQQSTEESNAKPRPIPAMLEEFADFKVELELLCSAAGVGFRLRDLHVEDIIKRNCLYGFLE
;
A
#
# COMPACT_ATOMS: atom_id res chain seq x y z
N MET A 1 31.97 33.24 -1.74
CA MET A 1 32.70 31.95 -1.76
C MET A 1 31.91 30.85 -2.46
N LEU A 2 30.59 30.70 -2.26
CA LEU A 2 29.81 29.71 -3.02
C LEU A 2 29.66 30.05 -4.51
N THR A 3 29.68 31.34 -4.88
CA THR A 3 29.55 31.81 -6.28
C THR A 3 30.77 31.53 -7.17
N THR A 4 31.87 31.05 -6.61
CA THR A 4 33.08 30.67 -7.35
C THR A 4 33.17 29.17 -7.60
N LEU A 5 32.19 28.39 -7.12
CA LEU A 5 32.13 26.95 -7.35
C LEU A 5 31.61 26.66 -8.77
N PRO A 6 32.12 25.60 -9.43
CA PRO A 6 31.54 25.06 -10.65
C PRO A 6 30.06 24.70 -10.49
N ALA A 7 29.30 24.80 -11.58
CA ALA A 7 27.87 24.54 -11.59
C ALA A 7 27.53 23.11 -11.15
N GLU A 8 28.37 22.14 -11.50
CA GLU A 8 28.23 20.72 -11.17
C GLU A 8 28.36 20.49 -9.66
N LEU A 9 29.27 21.21 -8.99
CA LEU A 9 29.42 21.11 -7.53
C LEU A 9 28.22 21.73 -6.82
N LEU A 10 27.69 22.84 -7.33
CA LEU A 10 26.49 23.47 -6.79
C LEU A 10 25.25 22.57 -6.94
N LEU A 11 25.10 21.89 -8.08
CA LEU A 11 24.04 20.90 -8.29
C LEU A 11 24.20 19.68 -7.40
N SER A 12 25.44 19.21 -7.18
CA SER A 12 25.72 18.11 -6.25
C SER A 12 25.39 18.51 -4.82
N ILE A 13 25.77 19.72 -4.38
CA ILE A 13 25.41 20.26 -3.06
C ILE A 13 23.89 20.36 -2.93
N ALA A 14 23.20 20.87 -3.95
CA ALA A 14 21.73 20.93 -3.99
C ALA A 14 21.08 19.53 -3.88
N GLY A 15 21.76 18.50 -4.38
CA GLY A 15 21.30 17.11 -4.29
C GLY A 15 21.37 16.48 -2.89
N TYR A 16 22.07 17.10 -1.94
CA TYR A 16 22.13 16.65 -0.54
C TYR A 16 21.08 17.30 0.36
N PHE A 17 20.28 18.24 -0.15
CA PHE A 17 19.17 18.80 0.62
C PHE A 17 17.94 17.93 0.46
N ASP A 18 17.42 17.42 1.58
CA ASP A 18 16.17 16.66 1.61
C ASP A 18 14.93 17.58 1.60
N SER A 19 15.09 18.85 2.02
CA SER A 19 13.99 19.82 2.07
C SER A 19 13.88 20.63 0.78
N HIS A 20 12.71 20.55 0.13
CA HIS A 20 12.35 21.44 -1.00
C HIS A 20 12.53 22.93 -0.64
N THR A 21 12.14 23.31 0.58
CA THR A 21 12.27 24.69 1.06
C THR A 21 13.72 25.16 1.09
N ASP A 22 14.66 24.31 1.46
CA ASP A 22 16.08 24.66 1.52
C ASP A 22 16.68 24.82 0.11
N ILE A 23 16.26 23.98 -0.84
CA ILE A 23 16.66 24.13 -2.26
C ILE A 23 16.13 25.45 -2.82
N VAL A 24 14.88 25.81 -2.55
CA VAL A 24 14.29 27.10 -2.97
C VAL A 24 15.05 28.28 -2.36
N ARG A 25 15.37 28.22 -1.06
CA ARG A 25 16.15 29.25 -0.38
C ARG A 25 17.55 29.40 -0.98
N LEU A 26 18.21 28.29 -1.28
CA LEU A 26 19.52 28.28 -1.92
C LEU A 26 19.46 28.88 -3.33
N ALA A 27 18.46 28.49 -4.14
CA ALA A 27 18.24 29.07 -5.46
C ALA A 27 17.99 30.59 -5.38
N SER A 28 17.34 31.06 -4.31
CA SER A 28 17.02 32.46 -4.08
C SER A 28 18.18 33.29 -3.52
N CYS A 29 19.26 32.67 -3.06
CA CYS A 29 20.40 33.38 -2.44
C CYS A 29 21.16 34.28 -3.43
N CYS A 30 21.23 33.93 -4.71
CA CYS A 30 21.84 34.81 -5.70
C CYS A 30 21.32 34.60 -7.13
N ARG A 31 21.47 35.62 -7.98
CA ARG A 31 21.01 35.61 -9.38
C ARG A 31 21.68 34.52 -10.24
N ALA A 32 22.89 34.09 -9.88
CA ALA A 32 23.60 33.03 -10.59
C ALA A 32 23.07 31.63 -10.23
N PHE A 33 22.62 31.44 -8.99
CA PHE A 33 22.10 30.15 -8.52
C PHE A 33 20.69 29.90 -9.02
N TYR A 34 19.89 30.97 -9.12
CA TYR A 34 18.51 30.88 -9.54
C TYR A 34 18.31 30.07 -10.84
N PRO A 35 18.88 30.43 -12.00
CA PRO A 35 18.67 29.66 -13.23
C PRO A 35 19.28 28.25 -13.19
N LEU A 36 20.31 28.03 -12.36
CA LEU A 36 20.98 26.73 -12.25
C LEU A 36 20.20 25.74 -11.39
N LEU A 37 19.63 26.20 -10.28
CA LEU A 37 18.99 25.36 -9.28
C LEU A 37 17.47 25.30 -9.45
N LEU A 38 16.87 26.23 -10.19
CA LEU A 38 15.42 26.24 -10.44
C LEU A 38 14.92 24.93 -11.09
N PRO A 39 15.57 24.33 -12.11
CA PRO A 39 15.19 23.00 -12.61
C PRO A 39 15.09 21.94 -11.51
N LYS A 40 16.05 21.96 -10.57
CA LYS A 40 16.11 21.02 -9.45
C LYS A 40 14.98 21.22 -8.44
N VAL A 41 14.56 22.47 -8.23
CA VAL A 41 13.37 22.81 -7.41
C VAL A 41 12.13 22.15 -7.98
N PHE A 42 11.96 22.17 -9.31
CA PHE A 42 10.78 21.62 -9.97
C PHE A 42 10.80 20.10 -10.14
N THR A 43 11.89 19.41 -9.79
CA THR A 43 11.95 17.94 -9.94
C THR A 43 10.92 17.21 -9.09
N SER A 44 10.60 17.74 -7.91
CA SER A 44 9.58 17.19 -7.02
C SER A 44 8.66 18.30 -6.53
N LEU A 45 7.36 18.14 -6.79
CA LEU A 45 6.32 19.09 -6.44
C LEU A 45 5.39 18.43 -5.41
N ASP A 46 5.35 18.97 -4.20
CA ASP A 46 4.44 18.54 -3.15
C ASP A 46 3.45 19.65 -2.81
N LEU A 47 2.18 19.42 -3.13
CA LEU A 47 1.08 20.33 -2.88
C LEU A 47 0.15 19.86 -1.75
N ILE A 48 0.46 18.73 -1.11
CA ILE A 48 -0.34 18.20 0.00
C ILE A 48 -0.14 19.08 1.25
N GLU A 49 1.11 19.43 1.57
CA GLU A 49 1.44 20.24 2.75
C GLU A 49 1.03 21.71 2.61
N HIS A 50 0.91 22.20 1.38
CA HIS A 50 0.70 23.61 1.06
C HIS A 50 -0.72 23.88 0.55
N ARG A 51 -1.73 23.60 1.40
CA ARG A 51 -3.18 23.84 1.20
C ARG A 51 -3.48 24.85 0.07
N ASN A 52 -3.59 24.29 -1.14
CA ASN A 52 -4.08 24.74 -2.45
C ASN A 52 -4.38 26.23 -2.76
N GLY A 53 -3.63 27.19 -2.22
CA GLY A 53 -3.75 28.61 -2.62
C GLY A 53 -3.24 28.95 -4.03
N HIS A 54 -2.49 28.06 -4.69
CA HIS A 54 -1.70 28.41 -5.88
C HIS A 54 -1.66 27.38 -7.02
N LEU A 55 -2.58 26.39 -7.08
CA LEU A 55 -2.63 25.41 -8.19
C LEU A 55 -2.70 26.09 -9.56
N SER A 56 -3.62 27.04 -9.72
CA SER A 56 -3.75 27.84 -10.94
C SER A 56 -2.48 28.62 -11.29
N HIS A 57 -1.79 29.20 -10.30
CA HIS A 57 -0.50 29.88 -10.52
C HIS A 57 0.60 28.92 -10.99
N LEU A 58 0.63 27.70 -10.46
CA LEU A 58 1.59 26.68 -10.88
C LEU A 58 1.30 26.24 -12.32
N VAL A 59 0.03 25.98 -12.67
CA VAL A 59 -0.39 25.68 -14.04
C VAL A 59 0.03 26.79 -14.99
N HIS A 60 -0.24 28.06 -14.64
CA HIS A 60 0.22 29.21 -15.43
C HIS A 60 1.74 29.24 -15.58
N THR A 61 2.48 29.00 -14.51
CA THR A 61 3.95 29.04 -14.52
C THR A 61 4.51 27.95 -15.44
N LEU A 62 3.98 26.74 -15.36
CA LEU A 62 4.44 25.60 -16.16
C LEU A 62 4.00 25.70 -17.62
N ALA A 63 2.80 26.21 -17.88
CA ALA A 63 2.34 26.50 -19.24
C ALA A 63 3.23 27.55 -19.93
N CYS A 64 3.62 28.61 -19.20
CA CYS A 64 4.51 29.65 -19.72
C CYS A 64 6.00 29.23 -19.75
N ARG A 65 6.38 28.19 -19.00
CA ARG A 65 7.76 27.68 -18.91
C ARG A 65 7.82 26.16 -19.06
N PRO A 66 7.58 25.62 -20.27
CA PRO A 66 7.57 24.18 -20.51
C PRO A 66 8.89 23.50 -20.14
N GLU A 67 10.01 24.22 -20.14
CA GLU A 67 11.30 23.70 -19.71
C GLU A 67 11.29 23.28 -18.23
N LEU A 68 10.52 23.95 -17.37
CA LEU A 68 10.38 23.56 -15.96
C LEU A 68 9.42 22.37 -15.81
N ALA A 69 8.35 22.34 -16.61
CA ALA A 69 7.38 21.25 -16.59
C ALA A 69 8.02 19.91 -17.01
N GLN A 70 8.99 19.97 -17.92
CA GLN A 70 9.80 18.81 -18.32
C GLN A 70 10.74 18.30 -17.22
N GLU A 71 11.03 19.07 -16.18
CA GLU A 71 11.91 18.65 -15.08
C GLU A 71 11.17 17.91 -13.97
N VAL A 72 9.84 18.02 -13.91
CA VAL A 72 9.02 17.37 -12.89
C VAL A 72 9.07 15.84 -13.07
N ARG A 73 9.38 15.13 -11.98
CA ARG A 73 9.44 13.65 -11.91
C ARG A 73 8.49 13.10 -10.85
N THR A 74 8.33 13.80 -9.74
CA THR A 74 7.42 13.41 -8.66
C THR A 74 6.41 14.52 -8.44
N PHE A 75 5.14 14.15 -8.34
CA PHE A 75 4.05 15.07 -8.08
C PHE A 75 3.10 14.51 -7.03
N ARG A 76 2.82 15.31 -6.00
CA ARG A 76 1.92 14.96 -4.91
C ARG A 76 0.86 16.03 -4.78
N VAL A 77 -0.41 15.64 -4.81
CA VAL A 77 -1.52 16.59 -4.85
C VAL A 77 -2.73 16.09 -4.08
N PHE A 78 -3.46 17.06 -3.55
CA PHE A 78 -4.72 16.85 -2.85
C PHE A 78 -5.90 17.17 -3.79
N LEU A 79 -6.80 16.21 -3.98
CA LEU A 79 -8.07 16.35 -4.67
C LEU A 79 -9.15 16.73 -3.64
N GLY A 80 -9.77 17.90 -3.81
CA GLY A 80 -10.89 18.36 -2.96
C GLY A 80 -10.63 19.60 -2.09
N CYS A 81 -9.50 20.31 -2.22
CA CYS A 81 -9.38 21.58 -1.50
C CYS A 81 -10.25 22.65 -2.17
N ARG A 82 -10.88 23.50 -1.36
CA ARG A 82 -11.38 24.80 -1.83
C ARG A 82 -10.21 25.76 -2.01
N PRO A 83 -10.12 26.51 -3.12
CA PRO A 83 -9.07 27.51 -3.31
C PRO A 83 -9.16 28.57 -2.20
N THR A 84 -8.08 28.72 -1.44
CA THR A 84 -7.99 29.68 -0.33
C THR A 84 -7.76 31.12 -0.81
N SER A 85 -7.43 31.32 -2.09
CA SER A 85 -7.16 32.62 -2.72
C SER A 85 -7.52 32.62 -4.20
N GLY A 86 -7.84 33.81 -4.74
CA GLY A 86 -8.37 33.99 -6.10
C GLY A 86 -7.53 33.28 -7.17
N GLY A 87 -8.14 32.33 -7.86
CA GLY A 87 -7.52 31.61 -8.97
C GLY A 87 -7.02 32.58 -10.04
N ARG A 88 -5.80 32.36 -10.52
CA ARG A 88 -5.30 33.03 -11.71
C ARG A 88 -5.86 32.27 -12.91
N TYR A 89 -6.85 32.82 -13.57
CA TYR A 89 -7.36 32.30 -14.82
C TYR A 89 -7.10 33.34 -15.91
N GLU A 90 -6.10 33.08 -16.76
CA GLU A 90 -5.85 33.86 -17.97
C GLU A 90 -6.15 32.98 -19.18
N GLN A 91 -7.30 33.25 -19.79
CA GLN A 91 -7.86 32.47 -20.90
C GLN A 91 -6.85 32.20 -22.03
N GLU A 92 -5.98 33.17 -22.34
CA GLU A 92 -4.95 33.08 -23.37
C GLU A 92 -3.90 32.00 -23.09
N VAL A 93 -3.59 31.74 -21.82
CA VAL A 93 -2.61 30.73 -21.40
C VAL A 93 -3.28 29.38 -21.19
N ILE A 94 -4.50 29.37 -20.65
CA ILE A 94 -5.20 28.13 -20.23
C ILE A 94 -5.88 27.43 -21.40
N LEU A 95 -6.54 28.15 -22.32
CA LEU A 95 -7.25 27.54 -23.44
C LEU A 95 -6.36 26.64 -24.33
N PRO A 96 -5.10 27.03 -24.66
CA PRO A 96 -4.21 26.14 -25.41
C PRO A 96 -3.92 24.83 -24.67
N VAL A 97 -3.67 24.89 -23.36
CA VAL A 97 -3.40 23.70 -22.53
C VAL A 97 -4.65 22.82 -22.49
N LEU A 98 -5.81 23.42 -22.23
CA LEU A 98 -7.09 22.71 -22.19
C LEU A 98 -7.39 22.00 -23.51
N LYS A 99 -7.21 22.68 -24.64
CA LYS A 99 -7.37 22.07 -25.98
C LYS A 99 -6.41 20.92 -26.26
N SER A 100 -5.20 20.96 -25.68
CA SER A 100 -4.23 19.86 -25.82
C SER A 100 -4.49 18.69 -24.86
N THR A 101 -5.20 18.95 -23.77
CA THR A 101 -5.50 18.00 -22.70
C THR A 101 -6.77 17.20 -22.97
N LEU A 102 -7.75 17.87 -23.57
CA LEU A 102 -9.08 17.33 -23.85
C LEU A 102 -9.15 16.67 -25.22
N GLY A 103 -9.95 15.61 -25.30
CA GLY A 103 -10.28 14.92 -26.54
C GLY A 103 -11.29 15.69 -27.40
N PRO A 104 -11.54 15.24 -28.64
CA PRO A 104 -12.50 15.88 -29.55
C PRO A 104 -13.95 15.85 -29.04
N ASP A 105 -14.27 14.91 -28.14
CA ASP A 105 -15.62 14.73 -27.58
C ASP A 105 -15.85 15.54 -26.30
N ASP A 106 -14.82 16.18 -25.75
CA ASP A 106 -14.94 16.99 -24.54
C ASP A 106 -15.53 18.37 -24.82
N ASN A 107 -16.46 18.80 -23.96
CA ASN A 107 -17.03 20.13 -24.05
C ASN A 107 -16.12 21.18 -23.41
N LEU A 108 -15.31 21.86 -24.23
CA LEU A 108 -14.44 22.96 -23.82
C LEU A 108 -15.14 24.02 -22.96
N SER A 109 -16.42 24.32 -23.21
CA SER A 109 -17.15 25.35 -22.46
C SER A 109 -17.50 24.94 -21.04
N VAL A 110 -17.68 23.63 -20.78
CA VAL A 110 -17.92 23.11 -19.43
C VAL A 110 -16.63 23.23 -18.62
N TRP A 111 -15.52 22.72 -19.15
CA TRP A 111 -14.21 22.82 -18.50
C TRP A 111 -13.76 24.27 -18.28
N ASP A 112 -14.07 25.17 -19.21
CA ASP A 112 -13.78 26.60 -19.05
C ASP A 112 -14.56 27.21 -17.87
N GLY A 113 -15.81 26.77 -17.67
CA GLY A 113 -16.63 27.12 -16.52
C GLY A 113 -16.08 26.55 -15.21
N GLU A 114 -15.71 25.26 -15.18
CA GLU A 114 -15.14 24.60 -13.99
C GLU A 114 -13.83 25.24 -13.54
N LEU A 115 -12.98 25.70 -14.47
CA LEU A 115 -11.73 26.38 -14.13
C LEU A 115 -11.93 27.80 -13.59
N GLN A 116 -13.07 28.42 -13.92
CA GLN A 116 -13.48 29.72 -13.39
C GLN A 116 -14.23 29.59 -12.06
N ASP A 117 -14.86 28.43 -11.83
CA ASP A 117 -15.47 28.09 -10.56
C ASP A 117 -14.43 28.07 -9.45
N ARG A 118 -14.80 28.64 -8.31
CA ARG A 118 -13.96 28.72 -7.11
C ARG A 118 -14.30 27.63 -6.11
N GLU A 119 -15.23 26.74 -6.42
CA GLU A 119 -15.63 25.67 -5.52
C GLU A 119 -14.84 24.38 -5.78
N HIS A 120 -14.42 24.14 -7.03
CA HIS A 120 -13.78 22.90 -7.47
C HIS A 120 -12.36 23.12 -8.03
N ASN A 121 -11.35 22.48 -7.43
CA ASN A 121 -9.95 22.58 -7.89
C ASN A 121 -9.51 21.43 -8.81
N ASP A 122 -10.37 20.44 -9.05
CA ASP A 122 -9.92 19.22 -9.71
C ASP A 122 -9.63 19.38 -11.20
N ALA A 123 -10.35 20.28 -11.87
CA ALA A 123 -10.03 20.67 -13.24
C ALA A 123 -8.60 21.24 -13.36
N TRP A 124 -8.10 21.93 -12.33
CA TRP A 124 -6.72 22.41 -12.29
C TRP A 124 -5.71 21.28 -12.13
N ASN A 125 -6.05 20.21 -11.41
CA ASN A 125 -5.20 19.01 -11.30
C ASN A 125 -5.04 18.32 -12.64
N VAL A 126 -6.11 18.20 -13.43
CA VAL A 126 -6.08 17.64 -14.78
C VAL A 126 -5.14 18.43 -15.68
N LEU A 127 -5.28 19.76 -15.73
CA LEU A 127 -4.39 20.61 -16.52
C LEU A 127 -2.94 20.50 -16.06
N LEU A 128 -2.71 20.44 -14.75
CA LEU A 128 -1.38 20.30 -14.19
C LEU A 128 -0.76 18.98 -14.65
N LEU A 129 -1.44 17.85 -14.48
CA LEU A 129 -0.97 16.53 -14.91
C LEU A 129 -0.67 16.48 -16.41
N ALA A 130 -1.50 17.11 -17.24
CA ALA A 130 -1.30 17.18 -18.68
C ALA A 130 -0.01 17.93 -19.07
N LEU A 131 0.46 18.87 -18.24
CA LEU A 131 1.69 19.61 -18.46
C LEU A 131 2.96 18.85 -18.02
N LEU A 132 2.84 17.66 -17.40
CA LEU A 132 3.97 16.91 -16.82
C LEU A 132 4.36 15.68 -17.67
N PRO A 133 5.03 15.86 -18.83
CA PRO A 133 5.31 14.76 -19.76
C PRO A 133 6.30 13.73 -19.22
N ASN A 134 7.07 14.10 -18.19
CA ASN A 134 8.12 13.28 -17.63
C ASN A 134 7.81 12.76 -16.22
N LEU A 135 6.54 12.81 -15.81
CA LEU A 135 6.14 12.34 -14.49
C LEU A 135 6.42 10.84 -14.33
N GLU A 136 7.13 10.47 -13.27
CA GLU A 136 7.50 9.08 -12.93
C GLU A 136 6.75 8.59 -11.68
N GLU A 137 6.40 9.49 -10.76
CA GLU A 137 5.70 9.18 -9.52
C GLU A 137 4.56 10.17 -9.26
N LEU A 138 3.37 9.64 -9.00
CA LEU A 138 2.17 10.41 -8.69
C LEU A 138 1.57 9.94 -7.37
N VAL A 139 1.33 10.88 -6.46
CA VAL A 139 0.57 10.67 -5.22
C VAL A 139 -0.69 11.51 -5.27
N LEU A 140 -1.84 10.85 -5.26
CA LEU A 140 -3.16 11.46 -5.21
C LEU A 140 -3.74 11.28 -3.83
N GLN A 141 -4.03 12.38 -3.13
CA GLN A 141 -4.79 12.34 -1.89
C GLN A 141 -6.24 12.73 -2.19
N VAL A 142 -7.20 11.84 -1.95
CA VAL A 142 -8.62 12.01 -2.31
C VAL A 142 -9.42 12.21 -1.03
N HIS A 143 -10.21 13.28 -0.94
CA HIS A 143 -11.08 13.58 0.23
C HIS A 143 -12.55 13.71 -0.13
N GLU A 144 -12.86 14.27 -1.28
CA GLU A 144 -14.21 14.32 -1.83
C GLU A 144 -14.17 13.69 -3.23
N PHE A 145 -15.26 13.04 -3.63
CA PHE A 145 -15.39 12.48 -4.97
C PHE A 145 -15.25 13.61 -5.98
N SER A 146 -14.10 13.64 -6.64
CA SER A 146 -13.92 14.44 -7.83
C SER A 146 -13.54 13.50 -8.96
N ASP A 147 -14.45 13.43 -9.94
CA ASP A 147 -14.34 12.47 -11.02
C ASP A 147 -13.33 12.91 -12.07
N TYR A 148 -13.13 14.22 -12.29
CA TYR A 148 -12.35 14.73 -13.43
C TYR A 148 -10.93 14.18 -13.52
N THR A 149 -10.17 14.20 -12.42
CA THR A 149 -8.78 13.71 -12.43
C THR A 149 -8.73 12.21 -12.67
N LEU A 150 -9.51 11.41 -11.94
CA LEU A 150 -9.47 9.96 -12.08
C LEU A 150 -10.03 9.50 -13.43
N GLU A 151 -11.14 10.09 -13.90
CA GLU A 151 -11.71 9.83 -15.22
C GLU A 151 -10.74 10.24 -16.33
N TRP A 152 -10.10 11.41 -16.21
CA TRP A 152 -9.12 11.83 -17.21
C TRP A 152 -7.93 10.86 -17.25
N VAL A 153 -7.39 10.46 -16.09
CA VAL A 153 -6.29 9.49 -16.03
C VAL A 153 -6.73 8.12 -16.59
N ALA A 154 -7.95 7.67 -16.30
CA ALA A 154 -8.51 6.43 -16.85
C ALA A 154 -8.60 6.50 -18.38
N ARG A 155 -9.11 7.60 -18.92
CA ARG A 155 -9.26 7.82 -20.37
C ARG A 155 -7.93 7.91 -21.11
N ILE A 156 -6.92 8.60 -20.57
CA ILE A 156 -5.61 8.64 -21.21
C ILE A 156 -4.93 7.27 -21.23
N ALA A 157 -5.20 6.44 -20.22
CA ALA A 157 -4.68 5.08 -20.14
C ALA A 157 -5.30 4.16 -21.22
N GLU A 158 -6.53 4.45 -21.67
CA GLU A 158 -7.21 3.70 -22.74
C GLU A 158 -6.81 4.14 -24.16
N THR A 159 -6.49 5.42 -24.34
CA THR A 159 -6.22 6.02 -25.66
C THR A 159 -4.78 5.85 -26.15
N GLU A 160 -3.94 5.09 -25.43
CA GLU A 160 -2.48 4.99 -25.64
C GLU A 160 -1.80 6.37 -25.79
N SER A 161 -2.42 7.42 -25.24
CA SER A 161 -1.99 8.79 -25.43
C SER A 161 -0.72 9.08 -24.62
N SER A 162 0.05 10.08 -25.06
CA SER A 162 1.37 10.42 -24.49
C SER A 162 1.33 10.96 -23.05
N GLY A 163 0.14 11.27 -22.52
CA GLY A 163 -0.05 11.76 -21.15
C GLY A 163 0.38 10.70 -20.13
N LEU A 164 1.29 11.07 -19.23
CA LEU A 164 1.79 10.19 -18.16
C LEU A 164 2.47 8.90 -18.64
N SER A 165 2.97 8.86 -19.88
CA SER A 165 3.63 7.68 -20.46
C SER A 165 4.89 7.21 -19.70
N LYS A 166 5.48 8.07 -18.85
CA LYS A 166 6.63 7.74 -17.99
C LYS A 166 6.25 7.36 -16.57
N LEU A 167 4.97 7.40 -16.21
CA LEU A 167 4.51 7.13 -14.85
C LEU A 167 4.81 5.68 -14.48
N ARG A 168 5.56 5.49 -13.40
CA ARG A 168 6.00 4.19 -12.89
C ARG A 168 5.35 3.83 -11.56
N HIS A 169 5.05 4.84 -10.75
CA HIS A 169 4.51 4.68 -9.40
C HIS A 169 3.25 5.54 -9.26
N LEU A 170 2.14 4.90 -8.90
CA LEU A 170 0.91 5.57 -8.53
C LEU A 170 0.57 5.22 -7.09
N THR A 171 0.39 6.24 -6.27
CA THR A 171 -0.11 6.10 -4.89
C THR A 171 -1.42 6.88 -4.77
N VAL A 172 -2.44 6.23 -4.24
CA VAL A 172 -3.74 6.85 -3.99
C VAL A 172 -4.06 6.72 -2.51
N VAL A 173 -4.26 7.85 -1.85
CA VAL A 173 -4.56 7.95 -0.43
C VAL A 173 -5.95 8.53 -0.29
N CYS A 174 -6.92 7.68 -0.02
CA CYS A 174 -8.25 8.13 0.36
C CYS A 174 -8.28 8.41 1.86
N SER A 175 -8.73 9.60 2.25
CA SER A 175 -8.93 9.99 3.64
C SER A 175 -10.33 10.59 3.76
N ASP A 176 -11.01 10.33 4.86
CA ASP A 176 -12.32 10.93 5.20
C ASP A 176 -13.52 10.48 4.33
N LEU A 177 -13.38 9.47 3.45
CA LEU A 177 -14.53 8.80 2.84
C LEU A 177 -14.96 7.60 3.68
N ASP A 178 -16.19 7.63 4.18
CA ASP A 178 -16.77 6.57 5.00
C ASP A 178 -16.77 5.18 4.30
N ASP A 179 -16.80 5.17 2.96
CA ASP A 179 -16.93 3.96 2.13
C ASP A 179 -15.65 3.49 1.43
N GLY A 180 -14.55 4.25 1.56
CA GLY A 180 -13.36 4.07 0.72
C GLY A 180 -13.63 4.28 -0.78
N LEU A 181 -12.65 3.97 -1.63
CA LEU A 181 -12.73 4.12 -3.08
C LEU A 181 -12.86 2.77 -3.77
N SER A 182 -13.83 2.62 -4.67
CA SER A 182 -13.97 1.40 -5.47
C SER A 182 -12.71 1.13 -6.29
N SER A 183 -12.23 -0.12 -6.25
CA SER A 183 -11.10 -0.59 -7.04
C SER A 183 -11.34 -0.44 -8.56
N SER A 184 -12.60 -0.42 -8.99
CA SER A 184 -13.03 -0.27 -10.39
C SER A 184 -12.52 1.03 -11.04
N HIS A 185 -12.40 2.13 -10.28
CA HIS A 185 -11.88 3.40 -10.78
C HIS A 185 -10.41 3.31 -11.23
N PHE A 186 -9.64 2.36 -10.68
CA PHE A 186 -8.22 2.23 -10.94
C PHE A 186 -7.91 1.23 -12.05
N LEU A 187 -8.82 0.30 -12.37
CA LEU A 187 -8.61 -0.72 -13.39
C LEU A 187 -8.17 -0.12 -14.74
N PRO A 188 -8.83 0.92 -15.28
CA PRO A 188 -8.37 1.53 -16.53
C PRO A 188 -6.97 2.12 -16.42
N ILE A 189 -6.65 2.73 -15.28
CA ILE A 189 -5.36 3.38 -15.01
C ILE A 189 -4.20 2.37 -15.01
N LEU A 190 -4.46 1.11 -14.64
CA LEU A 190 -3.44 0.05 -14.68
C LEU A 190 -2.95 -0.26 -16.11
N ARG A 191 -3.63 0.24 -17.16
CA ARG A 191 -3.22 0.10 -18.57
C ARG A 191 -2.02 0.98 -18.93
N LEU A 192 -1.66 1.96 -18.10
CA LEU A 192 -0.54 2.85 -18.37
C LEU A 192 0.75 2.04 -18.64
N PRO A 193 1.45 2.30 -19.76
CA PRO A 193 2.45 1.38 -20.28
C PRO A 193 3.71 1.26 -19.41
N SER A 194 4.08 2.35 -18.72
CA SER A 194 5.25 2.39 -17.84
C SER A 194 4.94 2.04 -16.39
N LEU A 195 3.66 1.90 -16.01
CA LEU A 195 3.26 1.74 -14.63
C LEU A 195 3.75 0.38 -14.08
N ARG A 196 4.49 0.42 -12.97
CA ARG A 196 5.13 -0.75 -12.35
C ARG A 196 4.64 -1.04 -10.95
N SER A 197 4.16 -0.01 -10.25
CA SER A 197 3.73 -0.10 -8.86
C SER A 197 2.44 0.68 -8.66
N PHE A 198 1.49 0.06 -7.96
CA PHE A 198 0.26 0.68 -7.50
C PHE A 198 0.17 0.56 -5.97
N CYS A 199 -0.04 1.68 -5.30
CA CYS A 199 -0.28 1.74 -3.87
C CYS A 199 -1.65 2.39 -3.63
N GLY A 200 -2.50 1.74 -2.86
CA GLY A 200 -3.82 2.24 -2.51
C GLY A 200 -4.01 2.26 -1.00
N HIS A 201 -4.69 3.28 -0.49
CA HIS A 201 -5.16 3.32 0.90
C HIS A 201 -6.66 3.57 0.90
N MET A 202 -7.41 2.83 1.72
CA MET A 202 -8.88 2.89 1.76
C MET A 202 -9.51 2.57 0.40
N ILE A 203 -8.96 1.55 -0.29
CA ILE A 203 -9.53 1.00 -1.54
C ILE A 203 -10.43 -0.19 -1.21
N CYS A 204 -11.61 -0.25 -1.82
CA CYS A 204 -12.66 -1.23 -1.56
C CYS A 204 -13.03 -2.02 -2.83
N ASP A 205 -13.41 -3.28 -2.68
CA ASP A 205 -13.89 -4.14 -3.78
C ASP A 205 -15.07 -5.01 -3.33
N GLY A 206 -16.14 -5.03 -4.13
CA GLY A 206 -17.49 -5.40 -3.70
C GLY A 206 -18.40 -4.18 -3.75
N SER A 207 -19.61 -4.32 -4.29
CA SER A 207 -20.49 -3.18 -4.59
C SER A 207 -20.95 -2.47 -3.31
N SER A 208 -20.69 -1.17 -3.25
CA SER A 208 -21.31 -0.28 -2.28
C SER A 208 -22.62 0.27 -2.88
N TYR A 209 -23.71 -0.03 -2.19
CA TYR A 209 -25.06 0.53 -2.31
C TYR A 209 -25.86 0.20 -3.58
N ASP A 210 -26.99 -0.46 -3.37
CA ASP A 210 -28.25 -0.31 -4.16
C ASP A 210 -28.71 -1.38 -5.17
N GLU A 211 -28.21 -2.63 -5.12
CA GLU A 211 -29.02 -3.79 -5.56
C GLU A 211 -28.88 -4.92 -4.53
N GLU A 212 -30.01 -5.34 -3.97
CA GLU A 212 -30.26 -6.40 -2.98
C GLU A 212 -29.07 -7.28 -2.55
N TYR A 213 -28.87 -7.36 -1.22
CA TYR A 213 -28.05 -8.26 -0.40
C TYR A 213 -28.12 -9.78 -0.74
N ALA A 214 -28.09 -10.18 -2.00
CA ALA A 214 -28.33 -11.55 -2.45
C ALA A 214 -27.18 -12.16 -3.28
N GLU A 215 -26.20 -11.39 -3.77
CA GLU A 215 -25.25 -11.91 -4.76
C GLU A 215 -23.77 -12.07 -4.32
N ASP A 216 -23.32 -11.60 -3.15
CA ASP A 216 -21.88 -11.70 -2.76
C ASP A 216 -21.55 -12.88 -1.81
N GLU A 217 -22.54 -13.53 -1.16
CA GLU A 217 -22.32 -14.83 -0.46
C GLU A 217 -22.05 -15.98 -1.45
N THR A 218 -22.49 -15.83 -2.70
CA THR A 218 -22.31 -16.84 -3.77
C THR A 218 -21.11 -16.57 -4.67
N PHE A 219 -20.28 -15.56 -4.35
CA PHE A 219 -19.08 -15.26 -5.12
C PHE A 219 -18.10 -16.43 -5.08
N ASP A 220 -18.12 -17.24 -6.14
CA ASP A 220 -17.17 -18.30 -6.36
C ASP A 220 -15.91 -17.75 -7.03
N ALA A 221 -14.96 -17.34 -6.20
CA ALA A 221 -13.65 -16.87 -6.64
C ALA A 221 -12.92 -17.87 -7.56
N ALA A 222 -13.23 -19.18 -7.45
CA ALA A 222 -12.60 -20.21 -8.28
C ALA A 222 -13.16 -20.26 -9.71
N SER A 223 -14.43 -19.90 -9.92
CA SER A 223 -15.03 -19.79 -11.27
C SER A 223 -14.94 -18.38 -11.86
N TYR A 224 -14.64 -17.36 -11.06
CA TYR A 224 -14.51 -15.98 -11.54
C TYR A 224 -13.31 -15.78 -12.48
N VAL A 225 -13.60 -15.25 -13.67
CA VAL A 225 -12.61 -14.83 -14.66
C VAL A 225 -12.80 -13.34 -14.93
N PRO A 226 -11.82 -12.49 -14.57
CA PRO A 226 -11.85 -11.06 -14.90
C PRO A 226 -12.04 -10.84 -16.39
N ASP A 227 -12.79 -9.81 -16.78
CA ASP A 227 -12.98 -9.44 -18.19
C ASP A 227 -11.66 -8.98 -18.86
N ASN A 228 -10.74 -8.45 -18.05
CA ASN A 228 -9.48 -7.87 -18.51
C ASN A 228 -8.30 -8.53 -17.79
N VAL A 229 -7.84 -9.69 -18.26
CA VAL A 229 -6.71 -10.41 -17.65
C VAL A 229 -5.39 -10.02 -18.33
N ARG A 230 -4.32 -9.81 -17.55
CA ARG A 230 -2.94 -9.67 -18.04
C ARG A 230 -2.73 -8.55 -19.06
N TYR A 231 -3.42 -7.43 -18.92
CA TYR A 231 -3.16 -6.24 -19.74
C TYR A 231 -2.08 -5.33 -19.13
N SER A 232 -1.93 -5.34 -17.80
CA SER A 232 -1.07 -4.41 -17.08
C SER A 232 0.38 -4.85 -16.96
N ASN A 233 1.27 -3.87 -16.91
CA ASN A 233 2.71 -3.99 -16.75
C ASN A 233 3.19 -3.84 -15.29
N ILE A 234 2.23 -3.73 -14.36
CA ILE A 234 2.46 -3.64 -12.92
C ILE A 234 3.08 -4.94 -12.40
N THR A 235 3.92 -4.78 -11.39
CA THR A 235 4.63 -5.87 -10.71
C THR A 235 4.48 -5.82 -9.20
N HIS A 236 4.07 -4.69 -8.64
CA HIS A 236 3.89 -4.48 -7.20
C HIS A 236 2.53 -3.84 -6.95
N ILE A 237 1.73 -4.45 -6.09
CA ILE A 237 0.48 -3.90 -5.58
C ILE A 237 0.58 -3.86 -4.06
N HIS A 238 0.27 -2.71 -3.48
CA HIS A 238 0.21 -2.50 -2.04
C HIS A 238 -1.11 -1.83 -1.69
N LEU A 239 -1.92 -2.46 -0.85
CA LEU A 239 -3.21 -1.98 -0.41
C LEU A 239 -3.21 -1.91 1.12
N ASN A 240 -3.45 -0.72 1.67
CA ASN A 240 -3.36 -0.43 3.09
C ASN A 240 -4.68 0.07 3.65
N SER A 241 -5.10 -0.42 4.81
CA SER A 241 -6.45 -0.17 5.35
C SER A 241 -7.51 -0.26 4.23
N SER A 242 -7.53 -1.41 3.56
CA SER A 242 -8.39 -1.67 2.41
C SER A 242 -9.29 -2.86 2.73
N CYS A 243 -10.42 -3.00 2.04
CA CYS A 243 -11.29 -4.17 2.23
C CYS A 243 -11.71 -4.75 0.88
N SER A 244 -11.90 -6.07 0.82
CA SER A 244 -12.47 -6.69 -0.38
C SER A 244 -13.33 -7.87 -0.02
N GLN A 245 -14.52 -7.89 -0.59
CA GLN A 245 -15.36 -9.07 -0.61
C GLN A 245 -14.94 -10.03 -1.73
N ARG A 246 -14.32 -9.57 -2.82
CA ARG A 246 -13.99 -10.43 -3.98
C ARG A 246 -12.52 -10.84 -4.05
N GLY A 247 -11.74 -10.57 -3.00
CA GLY A 247 -10.31 -10.85 -2.94
C GLY A 247 -9.48 -10.02 -3.93
N PHE A 248 -9.96 -8.85 -4.35
CA PHE A 248 -9.34 -7.99 -5.37
C PHE A 248 -9.03 -8.73 -6.67
N ALA A 249 -9.92 -9.63 -7.10
CA ALA A 249 -9.68 -10.53 -8.21
C ALA A 249 -9.30 -9.80 -9.52
N ASP A 250 -9.91 -8.64 -9.78
CA ASP A 250 -9.61 -7.81 -10.95
C ASP A 250 -8.25 -7.10 -10.84
N LEU A 251 -7.94 -6.50 -9.69
CA LEU A 251 -6.64 -5.85 -9.46
C LEU A 251 -5.48 -6.86 -9.52
N ILE A 252 -5.64 -8.04 -8.92
CA ILE A 252 -4.62 -9.11 -8.95
C ILE A 252 -4.57 -9.75 -10.34
N GLY A 253 -5.69 -9.82 -11.07
CA GLY A 253 -5.78 -10.39 -12.41
C GLY A 253 -5.23 -9.51 -13.53
N ALA A 254 -5.21 -8.19 -13.34
CA ALA A 254 -4.77 -7.21 -14.34
C ALA A 254 -3.28 -7.33 -14.73
N PRO A 255 -2.30 -7.48 -13.80
CA PRO A 255 -0.88 -7.65 -14.11
C PRO A 255 -0.56 -8.86 -14.99
N LYS A 256 0.45 -8.74 -15.85
CA LYS A 256 1.03 -9.87 -16.61
C LYS A 256 1.88 -10.80 -15.75
N SER A 257 2.61 -10.24 -14.79
CA SER A 257 3.61 -10.93 -13.98
C SER A 257 3.76 -10.24 -12.62
N LEU A 258 2.80 -10.44 -11.73
CA LEU A 258 2.83 -9.85 -10.40
C LEU A 258 3.98 -10.48 -9.60
N LYS A 259 4.78 -9.63 -8.94
CA LYS A 259 5.94 -10.02 -8.12
C LYS A 259 5.71 -9.80 -6.63
N SER A 260 4.97 -8.76 -6.27
CA SER A 260 4.67 -8.43 -4.87
C SER A 260 3.20 -8.07 -4.71
N PHE A 261 2.54 -8.68 -3.74
CA PHE A 261 1.20 -8.30 -3.31
C PHE A 261 1.21 -8.12 -1.79
N ILE A 262 0.91 -6.91 -1.34
CA ILE A 262 0.79 -6.57 0.08
C ILE A 262 -0.61 -6.05 0.29
N PHE A 263 -1.34 -6.69 1.20
CA PHE A 263 -2.69 -6.30 1.57
C PHE A 263 -2.81 -6.29 3.10
N GLU A 264 -3.21 -5.13 3.62
CA GLU A 264 -3.63 -4.95 5.00
C GLU A 264 -5.14 -4.65 4.99
N HIS A 265 -5.91 -5.62 5.49
CA HIS A 265 -7.36 -5.53 5.65
C HIS A 265 -7.70 -4.52 6.74
N SER A 266 -8.69 -3.67 6.51
CA SER A 266 -9.33 -2.88 7.56
C SER A 266 -10.83 -3.10 7.59
N TYR A 267 -11.42 -2.79 8.75
CA TYR A 267 -12.85 -2.73 8.91
C TYR A 267 -13.47 -1.71 7.95
N ASN A 268 -14.56 -2.10 7.29
CA ASN A 268 -15.42 -1.19 6.56
C ASN A 268 -16.75 -1.04 7.33
N PRO A 269 -17.07 0.16 7.84
CA PRO A 269 -18.24 0.40 8.68
C PRO A 269 -19.59 0.14 8.00
N ASN A 270 -19.59 -0.04 6.67
CA ASN A 270 -20.81 -0.16 5.87
C ASN A 270 -21.15 -1.60 5.47
N TYR A 271 -20.30 -2.57 5.81
CA TYR A 271 -20.68 -3.99 5.73
C TYR A 271 -21.32 -4.42 7.05
N THR A 272 -22.61 -4.75 6.99
CA THR A 272 -23.40 -5.24 8.15
C THR A 272 -23.05 -6.67 8.56
N ASP A 273 -22.41 -7.43 7.66
CA ASP A 273 -21.91 -8.78 7.89
C ASP A 273 -20.46 -8.86 7.42
N GLY A 274 -19.55 -9.16 8.35
CA GLY A 274 -18.17 -9.54 8.04
C GLY A 274 -17.11 -8.49 8.39
N ASP A 275 -16.77 -8.39 9.67
CA ASP A 275 -15.55 -7.70 10.13
C ASP A 275 -14.28 -8.40 9.60
N ALA A 276 -14.40 -9.68 9.22
CA ALA A 276 -13.29 -10.56 8.89
C ALA A 276 -12.87 -10.52 7.41
N MET A 277 -11.58 -10.69 7.17
CA MET A 277 -11.02 -10.88 5.82
C MET A 277 -11.44 -12.23 5.23
N TYR A 278 -12.01 -12.23 4.02
CA TYR A 278 -12.26 -13.45 3.22
C TYR A 278 -10.97 -13.96 2.55
N ALA A 279 -10.03 -14.48 3.36
CA ALA A 279 -8.68 -14.83 2.95
C ALA A 279 -8.62 -15.87 1.80
N SER A 280 -9.55 -16.82 1.74
CA SER A 280 -9.63 -17.84 0.68
C SER A 280 -9.90 -17.25 -0.71
N ARG A 281 -10.60 -16.11 -0.80
CA ARG A 281 -10.96 -15.46 -2.07
C ARG A 281 -9.74 -14.88 -2.81
N TYR A 282 -8.64 -14.63 -2.11
CA TYR A 282 -7.38 -14.16 -2.71
C TYR A 282 -6.63 -15.25 -3.47
N TYR A 283 -6.82 -16.52 -3.11
CA TYR A 283 -5.99 -17.59 -3.65
C TYR A 283 -6.20 -17.86 -5.14
N PRO A 284 -7.43 -17.97 -5.68
CA PRO A 284 -7.64 -18.17 -7.12
C PRO A 284 -6.96 -17.14 -8.04
N PRO A 285 -7.08 -15.81 -7.80
CA PRO A 285 -6.37 -14.84 -8.64
C PRO A 285 -4.84 -14.89 -8.44
N LEU A 286 -4.34 -15.18 -7.24
CA LEU A 286 -2.91 -15.33 -6.97
C LEU A 286 -2.28 -16.54 -7.69
N GLN A 287 -3.02 -17.64 -7.86
CA GLN A 287 -2.52 -18.82 -8.59
C GLN A 287 -2.02 -18.51 -10.00
N ARG A 288 -2.57 -17.48 -10.64
CA ARG A 288 -2.18 -17.04 -11.99
C ARG A 288 -0.75 -16.51 -12.04
N HIS A 289 -0.18 -16.13 -10.90
CA HIS A 289 1.15 -15.57 -10.71
C HIS A 289 2.11 -16.52 -9.98
N ARG A 290 1.79 -17.81 -9.87
CA ARG A 290 2.61 -18.81 -9.14
C ARG A 290 4.08 -18.85 -9.56
N GLU A 291 4.38 -18.48 -10.82
CA GLU A 291 5.73 -18.48 -11.40
C GLU A 291 6.45 -17.14 -11.26
N THR A 292 5.74 -16.07 -10.85
CA THR A 292 6.29 -14.70 -10.82
C THR A 292 6.22 -14.05 -9.45
N LEU A 293 5.26 -14.45 -8.59
CA LEU A 293 5.03 -13.88 -7.27
C LEU A 293 6.18 -14.25 -6.32
N GLN A 294 6.85 -13.24 -5.79
CA GLN A 294 8.03 -13.34 -4.93
C GLN A 294 7.72 -12.99 -3.47
N SER A 295 6.82 -12.04 -3.24
CA SER A 295 6.38 -11.63 -1.91
C SER A 295 4.86 -11.58 -1.83
N LEU A 296 4.31 -12.17 -0.77
CA LEU A 296 2.90 -12.13 -0.44
C LEU A 296 2.72 -11.75 1.03
N THR A 297 1.96 -10.70 1.29
CA THR A 297 1.51 -10.31 2.63
C THR A 297 -0.01 -10.16 2.61
N LEU A 298 -0.72 -10.95 3.41
CA LEU A 298 -2.15 -10.76 3.71
C LEU A 298 -2.29 -10.66 5.23
N THR A 299 -2.56 -9.46 5.72
CA THR A 299 -2.67 -9.15 7.15
C THR A 299 -3.93 -8.33 7.43
N ASP A 300 -4.28 -8.20 8.69
CA ASP A 300 -5.36 -7.33 9.16
C ASP A 300 -4.76 -6.20 10.01
N GLU A 301 -5.30 -4.99 9.88
CA GLU A 301 -4.89 -3.82 10.66
C GLU A 301 -5.03 -4.10 12.17
N CYS A 302 -6.04 -4.89 12.57
CA CYS A 302 -6.23 -5.34 13.95
C CYS A 302 -5.02 -6.14 14.48
N THR A 303 -4.25 -6.80 13.61
CA THR A 303 -3.01 -7.49 14.05
C THR A 303 -1.91 -6.55 14.48
N ASN A 304 -2.05 -5.24 14.28
CA ASN A 304 -1.12 -4.24 14.78
C ASN A 304 -1.60 -3.63 16.11
N ASP A 305 -2.80 -3.97 16.58
CA ASP A 305 -3.36 -3.49 17.83
C ASP A 305 -3.47 -4.62 18.86
N TYR A 306 -2.71 -4.53 19.95
CA TYR A 306 -2.77 -5.51 21.04
C TYR A 306 -4.08 -5.44 21.84
N ALA A 307 -4.92 -4.41 21.63
CA ALA A 307 -6.20 -4.23 22.28
C ALA A 307 -7.41 -4.64 21.41
N ALA A 308 -7.20 -4.95 20.13
CA ALA A 308 -8.28 -5.38 19.25
C ALA A 308 -8.78 -6.79 19.61
N TYR A 309 -10.11 -6.97 19.58
CA TYR A 309 -10.75 -8.27 19.84
C TYR A 309 -10.46 -9.24 18.69
N GLN A 310 -10.04 -10.45 19.03
CA GLN A 310 -9.70 -11.52 18.08
C GLN A 310 -10.96 -12.01 17.34
N SER A 311 -10.97 -11.86 16.02
CA SER A 311 -12.02 -12.38 15.15
C SER A 311 -11.77 -13.87 14.87
N HIS A 312 -12.78 -14.70 15.14
CA HIS A 312 -12.65 -16.16 15.17
C HIS A 312 -12.93 -16.84 13.82
N ASP A 313 -12.81 -16.13 12.69
CA ASP A 313 -13.12 -16.72 11.40
C ASP A 313 -11.88 -17.35 10.73
N TYR A 314 -11.81 -18.68 10.80
CA TYR A 314 -10.74 -19.46 10.17
C TYR A 314 -11.01 -19.61 8.67
N ASP A 315 -10.47 -18.71 7.86
CA ASP A 315 -10.54 -18.84 6.40
C ASP A 315 -9.18 -19.27 5.81
N TYR A 316 -9.03 -20.57 5.54
CA TYR A 316 -7.79 -21.09 4.96
C TYR A 316 -7.59 -20.58 3.53
N VAL A 317 -6.48 -19.87 3.30
CA VAL A 317 -6.19 -19.23 2.01
C VAL A 317 -6.02 -20.27 0.91
N GLY A 318 -5.21 -21.30 1.13
CA GLY A 318 -4.87 -22.28 0.10
C GLY A 318 -3.39 -22.72 0.15
N SER A 319 -3.03 -23.66 -0.73
CA SER A 319 -1.68 -24.25 -0.76
C SER A 319 -0.72 -23.47 -1.65
N PHE A 320 0.36 -22.97 -1.09
CA PHE A 320 1.41 -22.26 -1.82
C PHE A 320 2.49 -23.18 -2.41
N ALA A 321 2.38 -24.51 -2.28
CA ALA A 321 3.43 -25.45 -2.67
C ALA A 321 3.84 -25.36 -4.15
N ARG A 322 2.92 -24.87 -5.01
CA ARG A 322 3.13 -24.70 -6.46
C ARG A 322 3.69 -23.34 -6.86
N PHE A 323 3.92 -22.43 -5.91
CA PHE A 323 4.47 -21.11 -6.18
C PHE A 323 5.99 -21.22 -6.24
N SER A 324 6.55 -21.30 -7.45
CA SER A 324 7.98 -21.57 -7.66
C SER A 324 8.89 -20.36 -7.44
N ALA A 325 8.33 -19.15 -7.41
CA ALA A 325 9.06 -17.91 -7.22
C ALA A 325 8.89 -17.28 -5.82
N LEU A 326 7.99 -17.81 -4.98
CA LEU A 326 7.62 -17.20 -3.71
C LEU A 326 8.74 -17.35 -2.68
N LYS A 327 9.30 -16.23 -2.25
CA LYS A 327 10.43 -16.14 -1.30
C LYS A 327 9.99 -15.63 0.06
N GLU A 328 9.02 -14.73 0.11
CA GLU A 328 8.50 -14.15 1.34
C GLU A 328 6.99 -14.38 1.43
N LEU A 329 6.56 -14.96 2.55
CA LEU A 329 5.17 -15.18 2.86
C LEU A 329 4.87 -14.64 4.25
N ARG A 330 3.93 -13.69 4.33
CA ARG A 330 3.38 -13.16 5.58
C ARG A 330 1.87 -13.34 5.59
N LEU A 331 1.35 -14.07 6.57
CA LEU A 331 -0.07 -14.35 6.74
C LEU A 331 -0.41 -14.35 8.23
N GLN A 332 -1.69 -14.18 8.55
CA GLN A 332 -2.19 -14.59 9.86
C GLN A 332 -2.19 -16.12 10.00
N ILE A 333 -2.03 -16.60 11.22
CA ILE A 333 -1.94 -18.04 11.53
C ILE A 333 -3.25 -18.77 11.22
N CYS A 334 -4.39 -18.14 11.48
CA CYS A 334 -5.71 -18.68 11.13
C CYS A 334 -5.88 -18.92 9.62
N HIS A 335 -5.10 -18.24 8.77
CA HIS A 335 -5.23 -18.25 7.31
C HIS A 335 -4.25 -19.19 6.59
N ILE A 336 -3.17 -19.62 7.25
CA ILE A 336 -2.14 -20.46 6.61
C ILE A 336 -2.40 -21.96 6.74
N LEU A 337 -3.02 -22.42 7.83
CA LEU A 337 -3.36 -23.82 8.05
C LEU A 337 -4.88 -24.01 8.05
N ASP A 338 -5.33 -25.18 7.61
CA ASP A 338 -6.74 -25.57 7.61
C ASP A 338 -7.07 -26.13 9.00
N TRP A 339 -7.32 -25.21 9.94
CA TRP A 339 -7.63 -25.51 11.33
C TRP A 339 -8.98 -26.20 11.47
N ASP A 340 -9.04 -27.25 12.29
CA ASP A 340 -10.32 -27.91 12.54
C ASP A 340 -11.27 -26.99 13.33
N ARG A 341 -12.45 -26.71 12.77
CA ARG A 341 -13.48 -25.84 13.37
C ARG A 341 -14.25 -26.50 14.53
N GLY A 342 -13.69 -27.54 15.14
CA GLY A 342 -14.31 -28.26 16.25
C GLY A 342 -14.43 -27.39 17.49
N TRP A 343 -15.64 -27.27 18.03
CA TRP A 343 -15.99 -26.36 19.14
C TRP A 343 -15.42 -26.75 20.51
N SER A 344 -14.70 -27.88 20.63
CA SER A 344 -14.42 -28.52 21.93
C SER A 344 -12.94 -28.76 22.27
N ASP A 345 -12.01 -28.56 21.35
CA ASP A 345 -10.62 -28.93 21.58
C ASP A 345 -9.75 -27.68 21.81
N LEU A 346 -9.24 -27.53 23.04
CA LEU A 346 -8.25 -26.52 23.46
C LEU A 346 -6.91 -26.64 22.68
N ASN A 347 -6.77 -27.67 21.85
CA ASN A 347 -5.64 -27.89 20.96
C ASN A 347 -6.17 -28.12 19.54
N LYS A 348 -6.34 -27.04 18.78
CA LYS A 348 -6.78 -27.16 17.37
C LYS A 348 -5.68 -27.86 16.58
N THR A 349 -6.05 -28.92 15.87
CA THR A 349 -5.17 -29.60 14.92
C THR A 349 -5.46 -29.11 13.51
N SER A 350 -4.44 -29.05 12.66
CA SER A 350 -4.60 -28.67 11.26
C SER A 350 -4.78 -29.92 10.37
N ARG A 351 -5.67 -29.83 9.38
CA ARG A 351 -5.93 -30.89 8.40
C ARG A 351 -4.79 -31.02 7.38
N ASN A 352 -4.10 -29.92 7.13
CA ASN A 352 -2.91 -29.83 6.29
C ASN A 352 -1.64 -29.62 7.13
N LYS A 353 -0.47 -29.73 6.50
CA LYS A 353 0.84 -29.58 7.16
C LYS A 353 1.73 -28.65 6.33
N PHE A 354 2.62 -27.90 6.98
CA PHE A 354 3.54 -26.98 6.28
C PHE A 354 4.34 -27.63 5.16
N LYS A 355 4.81 -28.86 5.36
CA LYS A 355 5.55 -29.62 4.33
C LYS A 355 4.76 -29.85 3.03
N ASP A 356 3.43 -29.75 3.08
CA ASP A 356 2.52 -30.02 1.96
C ASP A 356 1.98 -28.72 1.33
N ILE A 357 2.14 -27.57 2.00
CA ILE A 357 1.58 -26.28 1.58
C ILE A 357 2.60 -25.18 1.33
N LEU A 358 3.79 -25.24 1.90
CA LEU A 358 4.81 -24.21 1.69
C LEU A 358 5.61 -24.49 0.41
N PRO A 359 6.00 -23.45 -0.34
CA PRO A 359 6.82 -23.62 -1.53
C PRO A 359 8.27 -23.91 -1.18
N ILE A 360 8.95 -24.63 -2.08
CA ILE A 360 10.38 -24.94 -1.96
C ILE A 360 11.28 -23.70 -2.06
N SER A 361 10.80 -22.63 -2.69
CA SER A 361 11.51 -21.37 -2.91
C SER A 361 11.48 -20.45 -1.70
N LEU A 362 10.70 -20.77 -0.67
CA LEU A 362 10.46 -19.88 0.47
C LEU A 362 11.76 -19.64 1.25
N GLU A 363 12.07 -18.36 1.47
CA GLU A 363 13.23 -17.86 2.21
C GLU A 363 12.83 -17.30 3.59
N ARG A 364 11.65 -16.66 3.67
CA ARG A 364 11.15 -15.97 4.86
C ARG A 364 9.67 -16.29 5.09
N LEU A 365 9.34 -16.75 6.29
CA LEU A 365 7.97 -16.98 6.74
C LEU A 365 7.68 -16.06 7.94
N ILE A 366 6.63 -15.26 7.85
CA ILE A 366 6.17 -14.38 8.93
C ILE A 366 4.72 -14.75 9.23
N LEU A 367 4.44 -15.06 10.48
CA LEU A 367 3.14 -15.49 10.94
C LEU A 367 2.61 -14.51 11.98
N ASP A 368 1.48 -13.89 11.69
CA ASP A 368 0.84 -12.91 12.57
C ASP A 368 -0.31 -13.56 13.35
N ASP A 369 -0.67 -12.93 14.47
CA ASP A 369 -1.85 -13.26 15.29
C ASP A 369 -1.89 -14.70 15.81
N LEU A 370 -0.81 -15.14 16.45
CA LEU A 370 -0.81 -16.44 17.14
C LEU A 370 -1.60 -16.33 18.45
N GLU A 371 -2.55 -17.23 18.61
CA GLU A 371 -3.31 -17.42 19.83
C GLU A 371 -2.82 -18.65 20.61
N THR A 372 -3.13 -18.72 21.91
CA THR A 372 -2.77 -19.87 22.77
C THR A 372 -3.24 -21.19 22.15
N GLU A 373 -4.45 -21.22 21.59
CA GLU A 373 -5.07 -22.43 21.02
C GLU A 373 -4.36 -23.00 19.79
N HIS A 374 -3.55 -22.20 19.07
CA HIS A 374 -2.79 -22.68 17.91
C HIS A 374 -1.38 -23.15 18.27
N THR A 375 -0.86 -22.82 19.46
CA THR A 375 0.54 -23.07 19.83
C THR A 375 0.96 -24.52 19.63
N THR A 376 0.19 -25.48 20.15
CA THR A 376 0.47 -26.92 20.03
C THR A 376 0.48 -27.37 18.57
N GLY A 377 -0.59 -27.06 17.81
CA GLY A 377 -0.71 -27.48 16.41
C GLY A 377 0.34 -26.83 15.50
N LEU A 378 0.67 -25.57 15.76
CA LEU A 378 1.70 -24.84 15.03
C LEU A 378 3.10 -25.40 15.31
N ALA A 379 3.40 -25.74 16.57
CA ALA A 379 4.65 -26.37 16.96
C ALA A 379 4.82 -27.75 16.28
N GLU A 380 3.76 -28.56 16.24
CA GLU A 380 3.74 -29.83 15.49
C GLU A 380 3.95 -29.63 13.98
N ALA A 381 3.35 -28.60 13.40
CA ALA A 381 3.53 -28.26 11.99
C ALA A 381 5.00 -27.90 11.68
N PHE A 382 5.64 -27.11 12.55
CA PHE A 382 7.07 -26.78 12.43
C PHE A 382 7.98 -27.97 12.68
N LYS A 383 7.68 -28.82 13.67
CA LYS A 383 8.35 -30.12 13.86
C LYS A 383 8.33 -30.92 12.55
N GLY A 384 7.17 -31.05 11.92
CA GLY A 384 7.03 -31.77 10.66
C GLY A 384 7.76 -31.13 9.46
N LEU A 385 8.03 -29.82 9.51
CA LEU A 385 8.76 -29.08 8.48
C LEU A 385 10.28 -29.15 8.67
N LEU A 386 10.75 -29.04 9.92
CA LEU A 386 12.17 -28.85 10.27
C LEU A 386 12.85 -30.15 10.72
N LEU A 387 12.12 -31.09 11.35
CA LEU A 387 12.66 -32.39 11.74
C LEU A 387 12.79 -33.28 10.50
N GLY A 388 14.02 -33.70 10.23
CA GLY A 388 14.37 -34.49 9.05
C GLY A 388 15.34 -33.79 8.11
N GLY A 389 15.71 -32.53 8.35
CA GLY A 389 16.64 -31.75 7.53
C GLY A 389 15.92 -30.91 6.44
N LYS A 390 16.67 -30.00 5.79
CA LYS A 390 16.24 -29.01 4.77
C LYS A 390 15.57 -29.58 3.49
N TYR A 391 14.91 -30.74 3.52
CA TYR A 391 14.47 -31.44 2.31
C TYR A 391 13.19 -30.89 1.65
N ARG A 392 12.39 -30.05 2.34
CA ARG A 392 11.11 -29.53 1.81
C ARG A 392 11.07 -28.02 1.59
N CYS A 393 11.67 -27.23 2.49
CA CYS A 393 11.90 -25.80 2.28
C CYS A 393 13.40 -25.50 2.48
N PRO A 394 14.26 -25.90 1.53
CA PRO A 394 15.72 -25.80 1.70
C PRO A 394 16.23 -24.37 1.86
N ASN A 395 15.49 -23.42 1.29
CA ASN A 395 15.88 -22.01 1.26
C ASN A 395 15.38 -21.23 2.47
N LEU A 396 14.59 -21.84 3.37
CA LEU A 396 14.08 -21.15 4.53
C LEU A 396 15.25 -20.73 5.42
N THR A 397 15.36 -19.43 5.67
CA THR A 397 16.42 -18.81 6.47
C THR A 397 15.87 -17.98 7.62
N TYR A 398 14.61 -17.57 7.54
CA TYR A 398 13.98 -16.71 8.54
C TYR A 398 12.55 -17.17 8.87
N LEU A 399 12.27 -17.28 10.16
CA LEU A 399 10.93 -17.49 10.71
C LEU A 399 10.65 -16.40 11.75
N GLU A 400 9.55 -15.68 11.56
CA GLU A 400 9.02 -14.73 12.53
C GLU A 400 7.60 -15.12 12.92
N VAL A 401 7.33 -15.07 14.22
CA VAL A 401 5.98 -15.27 14.77
C VAL A 401 5.64 -14.05 15.61
N LYS A 402 4.51 -13.41 15.31
CA LYS A 402 4.02 -12.17 15.90
C LYS A 402 2.66 -12.44 16.58
N GLY A 403 2.44 -11.83 17.73
CA GLY A 403 1.24 -12.01 18.54
C GLY A 403 1.39 -11.36 19.91
N ASN A 404 0.48 -11.70 20.82
CA ASN A 404 0.37 -11.09 22.15
C ASN A 404 0.65 -12.15 23.22
N TRP A 405 1.89 -12.24 23.70
CA TRP A 405 2.35 -13.28 24.64
C TRP A 405 2.66 -12.76 26.03
N MET A 406 2.58 -11.45 26.21
CA MET A 406 3.05 -10.79 27.42
C MET A 406 1.89 -10.52 28.36
N HIS A 407 2.14 -10.57 29.67
CA HIS A 407 1.16 -10.17 30.67
C HIS A 407 0.93 -8.64 30.62
N VAL A 408 0.00 -8.19 29.76
CA VAL A 408 -0.30 -6.77 29.51
C VAL A 408 -0.55 -6.00 30.81
N GLN A 409 -1.23 -6.63 31.76
CA GLN A 409 -1.54 -6.11 33.11
C GLN A 409 -0.30 -5.73 33.94
N GLN A 410 0.88 -6.27 33.66
CA GLN A 410 2.12 -5.96 34.39
C GLN A 410 2.76 -4.63 33.97
N SER A 411 2.17 -3.93 33.00
CA SER A 411 2.74 -2.72 32.37
C SER A 411 1.69 -1.67 32.02
N THR A 412 0.47 -1.82 32.53
CA THR A 412 -0.61 -0.82 32.42
C THR A 412 -0.27 0.44 33.23
N GLU A 413 -1.02 1.52 32.93
CA GLU A 413 -0.87 2.87 33.48
C GLU A 413 -0.87 2.96 35.02
N GLU A 414 -1.37 1.93 35.71
CA GLU A 414 -1.41 1.86 37.18
C GLU A 414 -0.01 1.79 37.83
N SER A 415 1.02 1.29 37.13
CA SER A 415 2.34 1.13 37.76
C SER A 415 3.10 2.44 37.99
N ASN A 416 2.73 3.55 37.31
CA ASN A 416 3.45 4.85 37.29
C ASN A 416 4.98 4.75 37.07
N ALA A 417 5.52 3.57 36.75
CA ALA A 417 6.95 3.32 36.67
C ALA A 417 7.50 3.89 35.35
N LYS A 418 8.61 4.62 35.46
CA LYS A 418 9.38 5.15 34.32
C LYS A 418 10.85 4.75 34.48
N PRO A 419 11.44 4.00 33.52
CA PRO A 419 10.82 3.43 32.33
C PRO A 419 9.76 2.37 32.66
N ARG A 420 8.81 2.16 31.74
CA ARG A 420 7.83 1.09 31.86
C ARG A 420 8.54 -0.26 31.76
N PRO A 421 8.31 -1.21 32.70
CA PRO A 421 8.96 -2.51 32.65
C PRO A 421 8.44 -3.33 31.46
N ILE A 422 9.32 -4.17 30.90
CA ILE A 422 8.93 -5.20 29.94
C ILE A 422 8.20 -6.29 30.73
N PRO A 423 6.96 -6.68 30.38
CA PRO A 423 6.23 -7.72 31.09
C PRO A 423 6.90 -9.08 30.99
N ALA A 424 6.53 -9.97 31.92
CA ALA A 424 6.83 -11.38 31.77
C ALA A 424 6.00 -11.99 30.63
N MET A 425 6.62 -12.95 29.95
CA MET A 425 5.95 -13.82 28.99
C MET A 425 5.03 -14.80 29.72
N LEU A 426 3.85 -15.03 29.18
CA LEU A 426 2.92 -16.07 29.62
C LEU A 426 3.58 -17.46 29.49
N GLU A 427 3.42 -18.29 30.52
CA GLU A 427 4.07 -19.62 30.59
C GLU A 427 3.76 -20.50 29.36
N GLU A 428 2.52 -20.44 28.88
CA GLU A 428 2.03 -21.18 27.70
C GLU A 428 2.86 -20.91 26.43
N PHE A 429 3.33 -19.67 26.24
CA PHE A 429 4.16 -19.30 25.10
C PHE A 429 5.66 -19.49 25.35
N ALA A 430 6.09 -19.60 26.61
CA ALA A 430 7.49 -19.84 26.96
C ALA A 430 7.95 -21.21 26.46
N ASP A 431 7.16 -22.25 26.69
CA ASP A 431 7.45 -23.60 26.22
C ASP A 431 7.46 -23.67 24.68
N PHE A 432 6.46 -23.05 24.05
CA PHE A 432 6.37 -22.92 22.59
C PHE A 432 7.61 -22.23 22.00
N LYS A 433 8.05 -21.13 22.60
CA LYS A 433 9.24 -20.38 22.17
C LYS A 433 10.49 -21.25 22.24
N VAL A 434 10.74 -21.89 23.37
CA VAL A 434 11.93 -22.75 23.57
C VAL A 434 11.93 -23.88 22.54
N GLU A 435 10.77 -24.50 22.29
CA GLU A 435 10.64 -25.55 21.31
C GLU A 435 11.01 -25.08 19.89
N LEU A 436 10.46 -23.95 19.43
CA LEU A 436 10.76 -23.42 18.10
C LEU A 436 12.20 -22.92 17.97
N GLU A 437 12.77 -22.32 19.01
CA GLU A 437 14.19 -21.91 19.03
C GLU A 437 15.11 -23.11 18.78
N LEU A 438 14.86 -24.24 19.46
CA LEU A 438 15.63 -25.46 19.28
C LEU A 438 15.47 -26.04 17.87
N LEU A 439 14.24 -26.10 17.35
CA LEU A 439 13.96 -26.60 16.00
C LEU A 439 14.62 -25.73 14.91
N CYS A 440 14.50 -24.41 15.02
CA CYS A 440 15.07 -23.48 14.06
C CYS A 440 16.60 -23.48 14.13
N SER A 441 17.18 -23.49 15.33
CA SER A 441 18.63 -23.59 15.52
C SER A 441 19.19 -24.88 14.92
N ALA A 442 18.52 -26.02 15.10
CA ALA A 442 18.94 -27.29 14.51
C ALA A 442 18.87 -27.29 12.97
N ALA A 443 17.94 -26.53 12.39
CA ALA A 443 17.78 -26.37 10.95
C ALA A 443 18.63 -25.25 10.33
N GLY A 444 19.30 -24.42 11.15
CA GLY A 444 20.04 -23.23 10.70
C GLY A 444 19.13 -22.12 10.19
N VAL A 445 17.93 -21.97 10.78
CA VAL A 445 16.93 -20.94 10.48
C VAL A 445 16.98 -19.88 11.59
N GLY A 446 17.05 -18.61 11.23
CA GLY A 446 16.90 -17.51 12.18
C GLY A 446 15.45 -17.43 12.67
N PHE A 447 15.26 -17.41 13.98
CA PHE A 447 13.93 -17.36 14.60
C PHE A 447 13.76 -16.07 15.41
N ARG A 448 12.59 -15.43 15.28
CA ARG A 448 12.21 -14.26 16.06
C ARG A 448 10.76 -14.37 16.52
N LEU A 449 10.55 -14.14 17.81
CA LEU A 449 9.23 -13.91 18.38
C LEU A 449 9.06 -12.41 18.60
N ARG A 450 8.00 -11.81 18.05
CA ARG A 450 7.68 -10.38 18.22
C ARG A 450 6.39 -10.21 19.00
N ASP A 451 6.41 -9.26 19.93
CA ASP A 451 5.27 -8.93 20.77
C ASP A 451 4.90 -7.46 20.58
N LEU A 452 3.66 -7.20 20.19
CA LEU A 452 3.16 -5.85 19.90
C LEU A 452 3.20 -4.94 21.12
N HIS A 453 2.90 -5.51 22.28
CA HIS A 453 2.83 -4.77 23.52
C HIS A 453 4.23 -4.35 24.00
N VAL A 454 5.24 -5.23 23.84
CA VAL A 454 6.65 -4.86 24.08
C VAL A 454 7.10 -3.76 23.13
N GLU A 455 6.70 -3.81 21.86
CA GLU A 455 7.04 -2.79 20.88
C GLU A 455 6.44 -1.42 21.23
N ASP A 456 5.17 -1.40 21.66
CA ASP A 456 4.54 -0.18 22.18
C ASP A 456 5.27 0.35 23.43
N ILE A 457 5.65 -0.52 24.37
CA ILE A 457 6.42 -0.14 25.55
C ILE A 457 7.77 0.47 25.17
N ILE A 458 8.52 -0.16 24.27
CA ILE A 458 9.81 0.35 23.79
C ILE A 458 9.61 1.72 23.14
N LYS A 459 8.64 1.85 22.22
CA LYS A 459 8.33 3.10 21.54
C LYS A 459 7.97 4.21 22.55
N ARG A 460 7.13 3.92 23.54
CA ARG A 460 6.77 4.85 24.61
C ARG A 460 7.98 5.24 25.46
N ASN A 461 8.79 4.28 25.89
CA ASN A 461 10.00 4.55 26.67
C ASN A 461 11.03 5.41 25.91
N CYS A 462 11.19 5.18 24.60
CA CYS A 462 12.02 6.02 23.73
C CYS A 462 11.49 7.45 23.62
N LEU A 463 10.17 7.63 23.45
CA LEU A 463 9.54 8.97 23.41
C LEU A 463 9.77 9.77 24.71
N TYR A 464 9.94 9.09 25.85
CA TYR A 464 10.25 9.73 27.13
C TYR A 464 11.76 9.84 27.43
N GLY A 465 12.64 9.45 26.50
CA GLY A 465 14.10 9.61 26.63
C GLY A 465 14.76 8.61 27.58
N PHE A 466 14.18 7.43 27.79
CA PHE A 466 14.71 6.42 28.73
C PHE A 466 15.50 5.27 28.09
N LEU A 467 15.68 5.28 26.77
CA LEU A 467 16.47 4.29 26.03
C LEU A 467 17.36 5.02 25.00
N GLU A 468 18.68 4.92 25.15
CA GLU A 468 19.69 5.19 24.10
C GLU A 468 20.11 3.88 23.42
#